data_AF-A0A266NDL9-F1
#
_entry.id   AF-A0A266NDL9-F1
#
_cell.length_a   1.000
_cell.length_b   1.000
_cell.length_c   1.000
_cell.angle_alpha   90.00
_cell.angle_beta   90.00
_cell.angle_gamma   90.00
#
_symmetry.space_group_name_H-M   'P 1'
#
loop_
_entity.id
_entity.type
_entity.pdbx_description
1 polymer ?
#
loop_
_entity_poly.entity_id
_entity_poly.type
_entity_poly.pdbx_seq_one_letter_code
_entity_poly.pdbx_strand_id
1 'polypeptide(L)'
;MSDIHSTSIGFIAPISDFGRHNSQITGSVNHLWKDFYAQALVEQSGTDECLALETEPLEVEEDVEPRGGSDLLSNIVTQRHCEVKDTELRPPEALFLPIAEFELDLLPPIAKPYPPDELFAQQQQQDFDSHWVRPLVMAAGHPLPEPGPAPAPRPLHLPIAEFELDLLDKPAEPFDAMTLIEQQRAMDFDLAWARPLIVNNLRLAA
;
A
#
# COMPACT_ATOMS: atom_id res chain seq x y z
N MET A 1 -23.94 -13.58 -17.21
CA MET A 1 -23.49 -14.65 -16.30
C MET A 1 -22.05 -14.32 -15.96
N SER A 2 -21.84 -13.74 -14.79
CA SER A 2 -20.55 -13.23 -14.35
C SER A 2 -19.86 -14.37 -13.61
N ASP A 3 -18.84 -14.97 -14.24
CA ASP A 3 -18.05 -16.03 -13.60
C ASP A 3 -17.18 -15.41 -12.51
N ILE A 4 -17.71 -15.42 -11.28
CA ILE A 4 -16.97 -15.00 -10.09
C ILE A 4 -15.95 -16.10 -9.81
N HIS A 5 -14.68 -15.80 -10.06
CA HIS A 5 -13.58 -16.67 -9.66
C HIS A 5 -13.51 -16.71 -8.12
N SER A 6 -14.13 -17.73 -7.50
CA SER A 6 -14.03 -17.98 -6.06
C SER A 6 -12.67 -18.60 -5.74
N THR A 7 -11.82 -17.90 -4.99
CA THR A 7 -10.61 -18.48 -4.41
C THR A 7 -10.93 -19.22 -3.11
N SER A 8 -10.16 -20.26 -2.80
CA SER A 8 -10.36 -21.06 -1.58
C SER A 8 -10.08 -20.22 -0.33
N ILE A 9 -10.91 -20.38 0.69
CA ILE A 9 -10.72 -19.74 2.00
C ILE A 9 -9.36 -20.21 2.55
N GLY A 10 -8.43 -19.27 2.75
CA GLY A 10 -7.06 -19.54 3.21
C GLY A 10 -5.94 -19.34 2.18
N PHE A 11 -6.24 -18.94 0.95
CA PHE A 11 -5.18 -18.54 0.01
C PHE A 11 -4.55 -17.19 0.40
N ILE A 12 -3.27 -17.21 0.76
CA ILE A 12 -2.46 -16.01 0.99
C ILE A 12 -1.63 -15.77 -0.27
N ALA A 13 -1.89 -14.68 -0.98
CA ALA A 13 -1.10 -14.30 -2.15
C ALA A 13 0.35 -14.01 -1.74
N PRO A 14 1.36 -14.45 -2.52
CA PRO A 14 2.75 -14.10 -2.26
C PRO A 14 2.96 -12.58 -2.28
N ILE A 15 3.95 -12.11 -1.51
CA ILE A 15 4.29 -10.69 -1.29
C ILE A 15 4.63 -10.00 -2.62
N SER A 16 3.59 -9.50 -3.31
CA SER A 16 3.61 -8.54 -4.43
C SER A 16 2.24 -8.42 -5.13
N ASP A 17 1.36 -9.42 -5.03
CA ASP A 17 0.11 -9.48 -5.82
C ASP A 17 -1.08 -8.71 -5.22
N PHE A 18 -0.91 -8.08 -4.05
CA PHE A 18 -2.00 -7.44 -3.30
C PHE A 18 -2.68 -6.30 -4.07
N GLY A 19 -1.95 -5.46 -4.81
CA GLY A 19 -2.54 -4.30 -5.49
C GLY A 19 -3.47 -4.68 -6.64
N ARG A 20 -3.06 -5.66 -7.45
CA ARG A 20 -3.84 -6.20 -8.57
C ARG A 20 -5.03 -7.00 -8.07
N HIS A 21 -4.81 -7.87 -7.09
CA HIS A 21 -5.87 -8.69 -6.50
C HIS A 21 -6.93 -7.82 -5.82
N ASN A 22 -6.51 -6.83 -5.03
CA ASN A 22 -7.42 -5.90 -4.38
C ASN A 22 -8.19 -5.08 -5.42
N SER A 23 -7.55 -4.58 -6.49
CA SER A 23 -8.26 -3.83 -7.54
C SER A 23 -9.25 -4.71 -8.32
N GLN A 24 -8.96 -5.98 -8.56
CA GLN A 24 -9.87 -6.90 -9.25
C GLN A 24 -11.08 -7.29 -8.37
N ILE A 25 -10.83 -7.61 -7.10
CA ILE A 25 -11.89 -7.98 -6.15
C ILE A 25 -12.68 -6.74 -5.71
N THR A 26 -12.03 -5.69 -5.24
CA THR A 26 -12.73 -4.47 -4.80
C THR A 26 -13.27 -3.65 -5.96
N GLY A 27 -12.69 -3.72 -7.17
CA GLY A 27 -13.27 -3.07 -8.35
C GLY A 27 -14.65 -3.63 -8.67
N SER A 28 -14.77 -4.96 -8.73
CA SER A 28 -16.05 -5.63 -9.00
C SER A 28 -17.06 -5.48 -7.84
N VAL A 29 -16.60 -5.57 -6.59
CA VAL A 29 -17.46 -5.35 -5.41
C VAL A 29 -17.91 -3.89 -5.32
N ASN A 30 -17.04 -2.92 -5.62
CA ASN A 30 -17.38 -1.49 -5.64
C ASN A 30 -18.37 -1.16 -6.76
N HIS A 31 -18.31 -1.83 -7.91
CA HIS A 31 -19.32 -1.67 -8.96
C HIS A 31 -20.69 -2.19 -8.52
N LEU A 32 -20.78 -3.37 -7.90
CA LEU A 32 -22.04 -3.89 -7.37
C LEU A 32 -22.63 -2.96 -6.31
N TRP A 33 -21.83 -2.51 -5.35
CA TRP A 33 -22.31 -1.58 -4.33
C TRP A 33 -22.70 -0.21 -4.91
N LYS A 34 -21.99 0.29 -5.93
CA LYS A 34 -22.36 1.53 -6.63
C LYS A 34 -23.67 1.38 -7.40
N ASP A 35 -23.89 0.24 -8.06
CA ASP A 35 -25.13 -0.01 -8.81
C ASP A 35 -26.31 -0.19 -7.85
N PHE A 36 -26.12 -0.91 -6.73
CA PHE A 36 -27.13 -0.98 -5.67
C PHE A 36 -27.41 0.39 -5.03
N TYR A 37 -26.38 1.20 -4.79
CA TYR A 37 -26.55 2.53 -4.22
C TYR A 37 -27.22 3.49 -5.20
N ALA A 38 -26.88 3.41 -6.48
CA ALA A 38 -27.53 4.17 -7.54
C ALA A 38 -29.00 3.74 -7.70
N GLN A 39 -29.28 2.44 -7.65
CA GLN A 39 -30.64 1.91 -7.67
C GLN A 39 -31.44 2.33 -6.44
N ALA A 40 -30.86 2.27 -5.24
CA ALA A 40 -31.48 2.72 -4.01
C ALA A 40 -31.73 4.24 -3.99
N LEU A 41 -30.84 5.04 -4.56
CA LEU A 41 -31.04 6.48 -4.75
C LEU A 41 -32.16 6.77 -5.76
N VAL A 42 -32.25 5.99 -6.83
CA VAL A 42 -33.34 6.10 -7.82
C VAL A 42 -34.67 5.70 -7.18
N GLU A 43 -34.73 4.61 -6.41
CA GLU A 43 -35.90 4.19 -5.65
C GLU A 43 -36.30 5.23 -4.59
N GLN A 44 -35.36 5.80 -3.83
CA GLN A 44 -35.65 6.88 -2.89
C GLN A 44 -36.14 8.16 -3.57
N SER A 45 -35.66 8.45 -4.79
CA SER A 45 -36.13 9.62 -5.56
C SER A 45 -37.49 9.41 -6.23
N GLY A 46 -37.91 8.15 -6.42
CA GLY A 46 -39.18 7.78 -7.02
C GLY A 46 -40.30 7.51 -6.01
N THR A 47 -39.97 7.31 -4.73
CA THR A 47 -40.93 6.88 -3.70
C THR A 47 -40.93 7.86 -2.54
N ASP A 48 -41.53 9.03 -2.78
CA ASP A 48 -42.07 9.91 -1.73
C ASP A 48 -43.42 9.35 -1.22
N GLU A 49 -43.49 8.03 -0.99
CA GLU A 49 -44.59 7.38 -0.27
C GLU A 49 -44.06 6.97 1.10
N CYS A 50 -44.64 7.60 2.12
CA CYS A 50 -44.35 7.34 3.53
C CYS A 50 -44.28 5.84 3.82
N LEU A 51 -43.21 5.39 4.48
CA LEU A 51 -43.07 4.01 4.95
C LEU A 51 -44.33 3.59 5.72
N ALA A 52 -45.11 2.69 5.12
CA ALA A 52 -46.22 2.05 5.81
C ALA A 52 -45.64 1.20 6.94
N LEU A 53 -46.01 1.53 8.18
CA LEU A 53 -45.73 0.70 9.35
C LEU A 53 -46.37 -0.67 9.14
N GLU A 54 -45.56 -1.70 8.89
CA GLU A 54 -45.99 -3.09 8.90
C GLU A 54 -46.52 -3.42 10.30
N THR A 55 -47.83 -3.30 10.46
CA THR A 55 -48.56 -3.74 11.64
C THR A 55 -49.24 -5.03 11.24
N GLU A 56 -48.80 -6.16 11.80
CA GLU A 56 -49.49 -7.43 11.56
C GLU A 56 -50.96 -7.32 12.00
N PRO A 57 -51.92 -7.79 11.18
CA PRO A 57 -53.33 -7.73 11.54
C PRO A 57 -53.60 -8.75 12.64
N LEU A 58 -53.79 -8.26 13.86
CA LEU A 58 -54.31 -9.08 14.97
C LEU A 58 -55.75 -9.49 14.64
N GLU A 59 -56.07 -10.78 14.83
CA GLU A 59 -57.40 -11.35 14.63
C GLU A 59 -58.45 -10.55 15.40
N VAL A 60 -59.44 -10.03 14.67
CA VAL A 60 -60.53 -9.22 15.23
C VAL A 60 -61.59 -10.18 15.79
N GLU A 61 -61.67 -10.30 17.12
CA GLU A 61 -62.84 -10.90 17.78
C GLU A 61 -64.07 -9.99 17.56
N GLU A 62 -65.03 -10.44 16.76
CA GLU A 62 -66.21 -9.67 16.33
C GLU A 62 -67.21 -9.31 17.46
N ASP A 63 -67.08 -9.93 18.65
CA ASP A 63 -68.02 -9.78 19.78
C ASP A 63 -67.55 -8.81 20.89
N VAL A 64 -66.46 -8.05 20.66
CA VAL A 64 -65.90 -7.13 21.66
C VAL A 64 -65.92 -5.69 21.14
N GLU A 65 -66.36 -4.74 21.99
CA GLU A 65 -66.32 -3.31 21.68
C GLU A 65 -64.88 -2.89 21.28
N PRO A 66 -64.66 -2.17 20.16
CA PRO A 66 -63.34 -1.92 19.62
C PRO A 66 -62.51 -1.03 20.56
N ARG A 67 -61.64 -1.66 21.37
CA ARG A 67 -60.75 -1.00 22.34
C ARG A 67 -59.54 -0.30 21.72
N GLY A 68 -59.21 -0.63 20.47
CA GLY A 68 -58.03 -0.06 19.80
C GLY A 68 -58.04 1.47 19.76
N GLY A 69 -59.21 2.09 19.62
CA GLY A 69 -59.35 3.55 19.63
C GLY A 69 -59.08 4.18 21.01
N SER A 70 -59.56 3.57 22.09
CA SER A 70 -59.33 4.08 23.46
C SER A 70 -57.89 3.90 23.90
N ASP A 71 -57.27 2.77 23.52
CA ASP A 71 -55.89 2.47 23.88
C ASP A 71 -54.91 3.38 23.13
N LEU A 72 -55.18 3.63 21.84
CA LEU A 72 -54.43 4.58 21.03
C LEU A 72 -54.58 6.01 21.57
N LEU A 73 -55.80 6.44 21.90
CA LEU A 73 -56.04 7.76 22.50
C LEU A 73 -55.32 7.91 23.85
N SER A 74 -55.36 6.89 24.70
CA SER A 74 -54.64 6.85 25.98
C SER A 74 -53.13 6.99 25.78
N ASN A 75 -52.56 6.28 24.81
CA ASN A 75 -51.13 6.36 24.48
C ASN A 75 -50.74 7.75 23.97
N ILE A 76 -51.54 8.35 23.08
CA ILE A 76 -51.32 9.72 22.58
C ILE A 76 -51.37 10.73 23.73
N VAL A 77 -52.37 10.62 24.61
CA VAL A 77 -52.49 11.53 25.76
C VAL A 77 -51.27 11.38 26.66
N THR A 78 -50.84 10.15 26.93
CA THR A 78 -49.64 9.88 27.75
C THR A 78 -48.39 10.49 27.13
N GLN A 79 -48.18 10.31 25.82
CA GLN A 79 -47.04 10.90 25.10
C GLN A 79 -47.06 12.42 25.12
N ARG A 80 -48.24 13.05 25.02
CA ARG A 80 -48.38 14.52 25.08
C ARG A 80 -48.08 15.10 26.47
N HIS A 81 -48.19 14.29 27.52
CA HIS A 81 -47.82 14.70 28.88
C HIS A 81 -46.34 14.45 29.19
N CYS A 82 -45.62 13.72 28.33
CA CYS A 82 -44.17 13.57 28.47
C CYS A 82 -43.47 14.86 28.04
N GLU A 83 -42.69 15.47 28.93
CA GLU A 83 -41.79 16.56 28.59
C GLU A 83 -40.62 16.03 27.75
N VAL A 84 -40.76 16.05 26.42
CA VAL A 84 -39.66 15.74 25.50
C VAL A 84 -38.68 16.90 25.50
N LYS A 85 -37.47 16.67 26.03
CA LYS A 85 -36.37 17.62 25.99
C LYS A 85 -35.40 17.18 24.90
N ASP A 86 -35.12 18.06 23.95
CA ASP A 86 -34.07 17.86 22.96
C ASP A 86 -32.74 17.75 23.71
N THR A 87 -32.23 16.53 23.78
CA THR A 87 -30.96 16.24 24.44
C THR A 87 -29.90 16.14 23.36
N GLU A 88 -28.97 17.09 23.33
CA GLU A 88 -27.80 17.02 22.46
C GLU A 88 -26.95 15.81 22.86
N LEU A 89 -27.11 14.69 22.14
CA LEU A 89 -26.28 13.50 22.31
C LEU A 89 -24.90 13.79 21.73
N ARG A 90 -23.97 14.24 22.58
CA ARG A 90 -22.56 14.26 22.19
C ARG A 90 -21.99 12.85 22.26
N PRO A 91 -21.23 12.41 21.23
CA PRO A 91 -20.50 11.16 21.32
C PRO A 91 -19.57 11.21 22.55
N PRO A 92 -19.36 10.07 23.23
CA PRO A 92 -18.43 10.01 24.35
C PRO A 92 -17.07 10.50 23.88
N GLU A 93 -16.47 11.39 24.67
CA GLU A 93 -15.13 11.87 24.40
C GLU A 93 -14.20 10.66 24.37
N ALA A 94 -13.44 10.53 23.29
CA ALA A 94 -12.53 9.42 23.15
C ALA A 94 -11.55 9.48 24.33
N LEU A 95 -11.59 8.44 25.18
CA LEU A 95 -10.59 8.18 26.20
C LEU A 95 -9.29 7.79 25.49
N PHE A 96 -8.68 8.75 24.79
CA PHE A 96 -7.26 8.70 24.55
C PHE A 96 -6.64 8.69 25.94
N LEU A 97 -5.82 7.67 26.24
CA LEU A 97 -4.71 7.90 27.14
C LEU A 97 -4.11 9.25 26.71
N PRO A 98 -3.89 10.22 27.63
CA PRO A 98 -3.24 11.47 27.26
C PRO A 98 -2.04 11.05 26.43
N ILE A 99 -2.04 11.47 25.15
CA ILE A 99 -1.11 11.10 24.09
C ILE A 99 0.16 10.65 24.77
N ALA A 100 0.44 9.34 24.80
CA ALA A 100 1.53 8.79 25.62
C ALA A 100 2.67 9.79 25.53
N GLU A 101 2.91 10.51 26.63
CA GLU A 101 3.84 11.62 26.66
C GLU A 101 5.18 10.95 26.49
N PHE A 102 5.55 10.72 25.23
CA PHE A 102 6.87 10.29 24.87
C PHE A 102 7.72 11.43 25.37
N GLU A 103 8.44 11.19 26.47
CA GLU A 103 9.42 12.12 27.00
C GLU A 103 10.49 12.27 25.91
N LEU A 104 10.26 13.21 24.99
CA LEU A 104 11.18 13.53 23.90
C LEU A 104 12.54 13.99 24.46
N ASP A 105 12.56 14.42 25.72
CA ASP A 105 13.75 14.73 26.51
C ASP A 105 14.61 13.50 26.86
N LEU A 106 14.02 12.30 26.85
CA LEU A 106 14.77 11.05 27.00
C LEU A 106 15.40 10.55 25.70
N LEU A 107 15.01 11.13 24.55
CA LEU A 107 15.64 10.76 23.29
C LEU A 107 17.08 11.30 23.27
N PRO A 108 18.05 10.50 22.78
CA PRO A 108 19.38 11.02 22.56
C PRO A 108 19.30 12.22 21.61
N PRO A 109 20.06 13.30 21.88
CA PRO A 109 20.05 14.47 21.02
C PRO A 109 20.47 14.07 19.60
N ILE A 110 19.81 14.67 18.60
CA ILE A 110 20.11 14.43 17.19
C ILE A 110 21.61 14.66 16.96
N ALA A 111 22.26 13.71 16.30
CA ALA A 111 23.67 13.80 15.97
C ALA A 111 23.94 15.10 15.19
N LYS A 112 24.93 15.87 15.64
CA LYS A 112 25.34 17.10 14.95
C LYS A 112 25.91 16.71 13.57
N PRO A 113 25.49 17.40 12.49
CA PRO A 113 26.11 17.21 11.18
C PRO A 113 27.61 17.47 11.25
N TYR A 114 28.40 16.73 10.48
CA TYR A 114 29.83 16.98 10.35
C TYR A 114 30.08 18.39 9.81
N PRO A 115 31.08 19.12 10.35
CA PRO A 115 31.48 20.41 9.82
C PRO A 115 32.02 20.24 8.39
N PRO A 116 31.89 21.26 7.53
CA PRO A 116 32.30 21.18 6.12
C PRO A 116 33.78 20.83 5.98
N ASP A 117 34.64 21.33 6.86
CA ASP A 117 36.09 21.08 6.83
C ASP A 117 36.44 19.59 7.02
N GLU A 118 35.71 18.88 7.90
CA GLU A 118 35.89 17.44 8.12
C GLU A 118 35.39 16.62 6.94
N LEU A 119 34.30 17.05 6.30
CA LEU A 119 33.79 16.42 5.08
C LEU A 119 34.78 16.57 3.92
N PHE A 120 35.40 17.74 3.76
CA PHE A 120 36.44 17.95 2.75
C PHE A 120 37.68 17.10 2.99
N ALA A 121 38.12 16.99 4.25
CA ALA A 121 39.26 16.15 4.60
C ALA A 121 38.98 14.66 4.32
N GLN A 122 37.77 14.19 4.63
CA GLN A 122 37.35 12.82 4.31
C GLN A 122 37.26 12.59 2.80
N GLN A 123 36.72 13.54 2.05
CA GLN A 123 36.62 13.45 0.60
C GLN A 123 38.00 13.41 -0.06
N GLN A 124 38.96 14.21 0.41
CA GLN A 124 40.34 14.18 -0.06
C GLN A 124 41.03 12.83 0.20
N GLN A 125 40.71 12.15 1.31
CA GLN A 125 41.24 10.81 1.60
C GLN A 125 40.64 9.73 0.68
N GLN A 126 39.44 9.96 0.16
CA GLN A 126 38.76 9.07 -0.78
C GLN A 126 39.13 9.35 -2.24
N ASP A 127 39.76 10.49 -2.51
CA ASP A 127 40.20 10.89 -3.84
C ASP A 127 41.55 10.22 -4.17
N PHE A 128 41.50 8.91 -4.42
CA PHE A 128 42.66 8.17 -4.91
C PHE A 128 42.53 7.92 -6.41
N ASP A 129 43.61 8.22 -7.13
CA ASP A 129 43.74 7.96 -8.55
C ASP A 129 43.85 6.45 -8.80
N SER A 130 42.72 5.83 -9.16
CA SER A 130 42.66 4.40 -9.51
C SER A 130 43.07 4.12 -10.97
N HIS A 131 43.61 5.12 -11.68
CA HIS A 131 44.07 4.92 -13.05
C HIS A 131 45.42 4.22 -13.06
N TRP A 132 45.55 3.25 -13.98
CA TRP A 132 46.78 2.49 -14.12
C TRP A 132 47.82 3.36 -14.83
N VAL A 133 48.61 4.10 -14.06
CA VAL A 133 49.75 4.86 -14.59
C VAL A 133 50.82 3.86 -15.03
N ARG A 134 51.16 3.84 -16.32
CA ARG A 134 52.34 3.12 -16.78
C ARG A 134 53.55 3.74 -16.09
N PRO A 135 54.39 2.97 -15.37
CA PRO A 135 55.60 3.53 -14.77
C PRO A 135 56.43 4.18 -15.88
N LEU A 136 56.82 5.43 -15.64
CA LEU A 136 57.61 6.21 -16.58
C LEU A 136 59.02 5.58 -16.61
N VAL A 137 59.22 4.66 -17.54
CA VAL A 137 60.54 4.10 -17.83
C VAL A 137 61.40 5.24 -18.34
N MET A 138 62.62 5.39 -17.81
CA MET A 138 63.63 6.41 -18.15
C MET A 138 64.15 6.34 -19.60
N ALA A 139 63.33 5.93 -20.57
CA ALA A 139 63.70 5.71 -21.96
C ALA A 139 62.80 6.55 -22.91
N ALA A 140 62.67 7.84 -22.64
CA ALA A 140 62.07 8.77 -23.59
C ALA A 140 63.02 8.96 -24.79
N GLY A 141 62.64 8.46 -25.97
CA GLY A 141 63.32 8.74 -27.24
C GLY A 141 64.01 7.57 -27.94
N HIS A 142 64.03 6.36 -27.36
CA HIS A 142 64.50 5.18 -28.06
C HIS A 142 63.35 4.49 -28.83
N PRO A 143 63.59 3.97 -30.06
CA PRO A 143 62.60 3.20 -30.77
C PRO A 143 62.17 1.99 -29.93
N LEU A 144 60.88 1.66 -29.97
CA LEU A 144 60.31 0.52 -29.26
C LEU A 144 61.13 -0.73 -29.60
N PRO A 145 61.76 -1.41 -28.61
CA PRO A 145 62.44 -2.67 -28.87
C PRO A 145 61.42 -3.68 -29.40
N GLU A 146 61.85 -4.55 -30.33
CA GLU A 146 61.01 -5.64 -30.80
C GLU A 146 60.54 -6.47 -29.61
N PRO A 147 59.23 -6.74 -29.47
CA PRO A 147 58.72 -7.51 -28.37
C PRO A 147 59.35 -8.89 -28.40
N GLY A 148 60.18 -9.19 -27.40
CA GLY A 148 60.75 -10.52 -27.21
C GLY A 148 59.65 -11.56 -26.98
N PRO A 149 59.96 -12.86 -27.09
CA PRO A 149 59.01 -13.92 -26.77
C PRO A 149 58.47 -13.69 -25.36
N ALA A 150 57.15 -13.49 -25.24
CA ALA A 150 56.53 -13.23 -23.96
C ALA A 150 56.93 -14.33 -22.97
N PRO A 151 57.35 -13.99 -21.74
CA PRO A 151 57.58 -15.00 -20.73
C PRO A 151 56.30 -15.81 -20.56
N ALA A 152 56.42 -17.13 -20.54
CA ALA A 152 55.27 -18.00 -20.28
C ALA A 152 54.60 -17.54 -18.97
N PRO A 153 53.27 -17.38 -18.95
CA PRO A 153 52.57 -16.92 -17.77
C PRO A 153 52.93 -17.84 -16.61
N ARG A 154 53.60 -17.30 -15.58
CA ARG A 154 53.83 -18.03 -14.35
C ARG A 154 52.47 -18.28 -13.71
N PRO A 155 52.09 -19.53 -13.41
CA PRO A 155 50.88 -19.76 -12.64
C PRO A 155 51.04 -19.05 -11.30
N LEU A 156 50.11 -18.14 -10.98
CA LEU A 156 50.04 -17.50 -9.69
C LEU A 156 49.76 -18.59 -8.66
N HIS A 157 50.79 -19.10 -7.99
CA HIS A 157 50.60 -19.97 -6.84
C HIS A 157 50.19 -19.09 -5.65
N LEU A 158 48.93 -18.67 -5.65
CA LEU A 158 48.27 -18.07 -4.50
C LEU A 158 47.73 -19.23 -3.67
N PRO A 159 48.24 -19.52 -2.46
CA PRO A 159 47.80 -20.66 -1.66
C PRO A 159 46.33 -20.61 -1.18
N ILE A 160 45.57 -19.54 -1.47
CA ILE A 160 44.16 -19.37 -1.04
C ILE A 160 43.28 -18.74 -2.15
N ALA A 161 43.74 -18.63 -3.40
CA ALA A 161 42.94 -17.98 -4.45
C ALA A 161 42.96 -18.75 -5.79
N GLU A 162 42.70 -20.04 -5.71
CA GLU A 162 41.77 -20.60 -6.69
C GLU A 162 40.42 -19.99 -6.30
N PHE A 163 39.93 -18.99 -7.04
CA PHE A 163 38.54 -18.59 -6.86
C PHE A 163 37.73 -19.84 -7.20
N GLU A 164 37.20 -20.51 -6.18
CA GLU A 164 36.27 -21.61 -6.34
C GLU A 164 35.00 -21.02 -6.96
N LEU A 165 35.01 -20.85 -8.29
CA LEU A 165 33.87 -20.41 -9.07
C LEU A 165 32.70 -21.40 -8.91
N ASP A 166 32.99 -22.63 -8.47
CA ASP A 166 32.02 -23.66 -8.10
C ASP A 166 31.33 -23.40 -6.74
N LEU A 167 31.92 -22.56 -5.86
CA LEU A 167 31.27 -22.06 -4.64
C LEU A 167 30.43 -20.81 -4.89
N LEU A 168 30.61 -20.14 -6.03
CA LEU A 168 29.73 -19.03 -6.39
C LEU A 168 28.35 -19.59 -6.71
N ASP A 169 27.32 -18.89 -6.25
CA ASP A 169 25.96 -19.22 -6.65
C ASP A 169 25.87 -19.21 -8.18
N LYS A 170 25.23 -20.24 -8.72
CA LYS A 170 25.02 -20.36 -10.16
C LYS A 170 24.33 -19.09 -10.66
N PRO A 171 24.76 -18.54 -11.81
CA PRO A 171 24.13 -17.35 -12.36
C PRO A 171 22.63 -17.60 -12.50
N ALA A 172 21.83 -16.63 -12.10
CA ALA A 172 20.37 -16.73 -12.18
C ALA A 172 19.96 -17.05 -13.62
N GLU A 173 19.09 -18.04 -13.77
CA GLU A 173 18.54 -18.37 -15.09
C GLU A 173 17.74 -17.18 -15.61
N PRO A 174 17.91 -16.80 -16.89
CA PRO A 174 17.12 -15.73 -17.47
C PRO A 174 15.63 -16.08 -17.42
N PHE A 175 14.81 -15.09 -17.10
CA PHE A 175 13.37 -15.23 -17.04
C PHE A 175 12.80 -15.76 -18.37
N ASP A 176 11.85 -16.68 -18.28
CA ASP A 176 11.11 -17.18 -19.44
C ASP A 176 10.36 -16.02 -20.13
N ALA A 177 10.17 -16.13 -21.44
CA ALA A 177 9.54 -15.10 -22.26
C ALA A 177 8.13 -14.72 -21.74
N MET A 178 7.37 -15.69 -21.24
CA MET A 178 6.05 -15.43 -20.65
C MET A 178 6.16 -14.62 -19.37
N THR A 179 7.12 -14.95 -18.50
CA THR A 179 7.35 -14.21 -17.25
C THR A 179 7.82 -12.78 -17.50
N LEU A 180 8.62 -12.55 -18.53
CA LEU A 180 9.02 -11.20 -18.96
C LEU A 180 7.83 -10.39 -19.47
N ILE A 181 6.93 -11.00 -20.24
CA ILE A 181 5.72 -10.33 -20.73
C ILE A 181 4.79 -9.96 -19.57
N GLU A 182 4.65 -10.84 -18.58
CA GLU A 182 3.84 -10.57 -17.39
C GLU A 182 4.44 -9.44 -16.54
N GLN A 183 5.75 -9.47 -16.31
CA GLN A 183 6.47 -8.39 -15.61
C GLN A 183 6.35 -7.07 -16.37
N GLN A 184 6.46 -7.08 -17.69
CA GLN A 184 6.30 -5.91 -18.52
C GLN A 184 4.88 -5.34 -18.41
N ARG A 185 3.84 -6.19 -18.48
CA ARG A 185 2.45 -5.77 -18.29
C ARG A 185 2.18 -5.19 -16.91
N ALA A 186 2.78 -5.76 -15.86
CA ALA A 186 2.66 -5.24 -14.51
C ALA A 186 3.32 -3.85 -14.40
N MET A 187 4.52 -3.68 -14.95
CA MET A 187 5.22 -2.40 -14.99
C MET A 187 4.43 -1.34 -15.78
N ASP A 188 3.86 -1.72 -16.93
CA ASP A 188 3.05 -0.82 -17.76
C ASP A 188 1.80 -0.35 -17.01
N PHE A 189 1.15 -1.24 -16.24
CA PHE A 189 0.02 -0.88 -15.39
C PHE A 189 0.41 0.11 -14.28
N ASP A 190 1.52 -0.13 -13.60
CA ASP A 190 1.99 0.74 -12.51
C ASP A 190 2.35 2.14 -13.01
N LEU A 191 3.00 2.22 -14.17
CA LEU A 191 3.40 3.48 -14.80
C LEU A 191 2.21 4.24 -15.38
N ALA A 192 1.30 3.55 -16.08
CA ALA A 192 0.19 4.19 -16.77
C ALA A 192 -0.99 4.53 -15.85
N TRP A 193 -1.19 3.78 -14.76
CA TRP A 193 -2.41 3.89 -13.97
C TRP A 193 -2.14 4.15 -12.48
N ALA A 194 -1.38 3.29 -11.81
CA ALA A 194 -1.21 3.38 -10.35
C ALA A 194 -0.49 4.65 -9.91
N ARG A 195 0.67 4.97 -10.50
CA ARG A 195 1.45 6.17 -10.15
C ARG A 195 0.71 7.48 -10.44
N PRO A 196 0.12 7.70 -11.63
CA PRO A 196 -0.62 8.94 -11.90
C PRO A 196 -1.79 9.16 -10.94
N LEU A 197 -2.52 8.09 -10.58
CA LEU A 197 -3.64 8.18 -9.64
C LEU A 197 -3.16 8.56 -8.23
N ILE A 198 -2.10 7.93 -7.74
CA ILE A 198 -1.50 8.26 -6.44
C ILE A 198 -0.98 9.70 -6.43
N VAL A 199 -0.28 10.12 -7.47
CA VAL A 199 0.22 11.51 -7.60
C VAL A 199 -0.94 12.51 -7.63
N ASN A 200 -2.03 12.20 -8.33
CA ASN A 200 -3.19 13.09 -8.40
C ASN A 200 -3.91 13.19 -7.04
N ASN A 201 -4.07 12.07 -6.33
CA ASN A 201 -4.64 12.06 -4.98
C ASN A 201 -3.77 12.83 -3.98
N LEU A 202 -2.44 12.68 -4.04
CA LEU A 202 -1.51 13.46 -3.21
C LEU A 202 -1.60 14.96 -3.49
N ARG A 203 -1.80 15.37 -4.76
CA ARG A 203 -2.00 16.78 -5.11
C ARG A 203 -3.32 17.36 -4.61
N LEU A 204 -4.38 16.56 -4.55
CA LEU A 204 -5.68 16.99 -4.03
C LEU A 204 -5.71 17.08 -2.50
N ALA A 205 -4.81 16.35 -1.83
CA ALA A 205 -4.70 16.33 -0.37
C ALA A 205 -3.75 17.40 0.19
N ALA A 206 -3.01 18.14 -0.66
CA ALA A 206 -2.11 19.24 -0.31
C ALA A 206 -2.77 20.60 -0.53
#